data_AF-A0A930YTL4-F1
#
_entry.id   AF-A0A930YTL4-F1
#
_cell.length_a   1.000
_cell.length_b   1.000
_cell.length_c   1.000
_cell.angle_alpha   90.00
_cell.angle_beta   90.00
_cell.angle_gamma   90.00
#
_symmetry.space_group_name_H-M   'P 1'
#
loop_
_entity.id
_entity.type
_entity.pdbx_description
1 polymer ?
#
loop_
_entity_poly.entity_id
_entity_poly.type
_entity_poly.pdbx_seq_one_letter_code
_entity_poly.pdbx_strand_id
1 'polypeptide(L)'
;MSYSVPFSVPELSYEQSLKVLHDTKKFGIQPLLESVEDMLKELGNPDLCFKSVQIAGTNGKTSTSRYTAALLKGEGLKTALYTSPELISYTER
;
A
#
# COMPACT_ATOMS: atom_id res chain seq x y z
N MET A 1 7.25 11.46 -11.55
CA MET A 1 6.98 12.57 -10.61
C MET A 1 7.24 12.10 -9.20
N SER A 2 7.80 12.93 -8.33
CA SER A 2 7.89 12.65 -6.90
C SER A 2 6.60 13.11 -6.23
N TYR A 3 5.88 12.18 -5.60
CA TYR A 3 4.67 12.48 -4.84
C TYR A 3 5.01 13.07 -3.46
N SER A 4 4.18 13.99 -2.98
CA SER A 4 4.23 14.55 -1.62
C SER A 4 2.81 14.66 -1.06
N VAL A 5 2.63 14.39 0.23
CA VAL A 5 1.32 14.50 0.90
C VAL A 5 0.83 15.96 0.85
N PRO A 6 -0.41 16.24 0.42
CA PRO A 6 -0.90 17.61 0.19
C PRO A 6 -1.32 18.35 1.46
N PHE A 7 -1.12 17.77 2.64
CA PHE A 7 -1.48 18.34 3.94
C PHE A 7 -0.46 17.96 5.01
N SER A 8 -0.48 18.69 6.13
CA SER A 8 0.39 18.41 7.28
C SER A 8 -0.04 17.13 7.98
N VAL A 9 0.93 16.27 8.29
CA VAL A 9 0.73 15.01 9.02
C VAL A 9 1.48 15.13 10.35
N PRO A 10 0.87 14.76 11.49
CA PRO A 10 1.58 14.76 12.77
C PRO A 10 2.73 13.76 12.73
N GLU A 11 3.86 14.14 13.35
CA GLU A 11 4.95 13.19 13.56
C GLU A 11 4.55 12.19 14.65
N LEU A 12 4.50 10.92 14.28
CA LEU A 12 4.17 9.81 15.17
C LEU A 12 5.36 8.84 15.21
N SER A 13 5.63 8.25 16.37
CA SER A 13 6.50 7.08 16.44
C SER A 13 5.89 5.91 15.67
N TYR A 14 6.71 4.92 15.33
CA TYR A 14 6.23 3.70 14.67
C TYR A 14 5.11 3.01 15.47
N GLU A 15 5.30 2.88 16.79
CA GLU A 15 4.33 2.28 17.70
C GLU A 15 3.02 3.07 17.76
N GLN A 16 3.10 4.40 17.81
CA GLN A 16 1.93 5.28 17.77
C GLN A 16 1.16 5.14 16.45
N SER A 17 1.89 5.07 15.33
CA SER A 17 1.32 4.89 14.00
C SER A 17 0.58 3.56 13.88
N LEU A 18 1.19 2.47 14.34
CA LEU A 18 0.55 1.15 14.37
C LEU A 18 -0.69 1.13 15.25
N LYS A 19 -0.66 1.80 16.40
CA LYS A 19 -1.84 1.91 17.28
C LYS A 19 -3.01 2.60 16.58
N VAL A 20 -2.76 3.77 15.98
CA VAL A 20 -3.78 4.51 15.21
C VAL A 20 -4.35 3.65 14.09
N LEU A 21 -3.48 2.97 13.33
CA LEU A 21 -3.90 2.07 12.26
C LEU A 21 -4.77 0.91 12.79
N HIS A 22 -4.41 0.29 13.90
CA HIS A 22 -5.21 -0.82 14.45
C HIS A 22 -6.56 -0.35 14.97
N ASP A 23 -6.63 0.86 15.51
CA ASP A 23 -7.87 1.45 15.99
C ASP A 23 -8.89 1.72 14.86
N THR A 24 -8.46 1.88 13.60
CA THR A 24 -9.39 2.06 12.45
C THR A 24 -10.20 0.80 12.13
N LYS A 25 -9.74 -0.40 12.54
CA LYS A 25 -10.46 -1.66 12.30
C LYS A 25 -11.78 -1.76 13.06
N LYS A 26 -12.06 -0.85 14.00
CA LYS A 26 -13.30 -0.81 14.79
C LYS A 26 -14.56 -0.55 13.96
N PHE A 27 -14.42 0.03 12.77
CA PHE A 27 -15.55 0.43 11.91
C PHE A 27 -16.08 -0.68 10.99
N GLY A 28 -15.52 -1.91 11.06
CA GLY A 28 -15.92 -3.01 10.19
C GLY A 28 -15.45 -2.86 8.75
N ILE A 29 -15.84 -3.79 7.87
CA ILE A 29 -15.50 -3.75 6.43
C ILE A 29 -16.76 -3.38 5.65
N GLN A 30 -16.71 -2.25 4.95
CA GLN A 30 -17.68 -1.89 3.93
C GLN A 30 -17.08 -2.24 2.56
N PRO A 31 -17.63 -3.19 1.79
CA PRO A 31 -17.05 -3.67 0.54
C PRO A 31 -17.34 -2.72 -0.63
N LEU A 32 -17.11 -1.43 -0.43
CA LEU A 32 -17.38 -0.33 -1.35
C LEU A 32 -16.07 0.41 -1.61
N LEU A 33 -15.89 0.92 -2.84
CA LEU A 33 -14.65 1.58 -3.26
C LEU A 33 -14.69 3.09 -3.03
N GLU A 34 -15.87 3.66 -2.89
CA GLU A 34 -16.15 5.09 -2.78
C GLU A 34 -15.28 5.76 -1.71
N SER A 35 -15.18 5.16 -0.52
CA SER A 35 -14.35 5.69 0.57
C SER A 35 -12.85 5.74 0.23
N VAL A 36 -12.35 4.74 -0.51
CA VAL A 36 -10.95 4.69 -0.93
C VAL A 36 -10.70 5.65 -2.10
N GLU A 37 -11.65 5.74 -3.04
CA GLU A 37 -11.58 6.68 -4.16
C GLU A 37 -11.56 8.13 -3.67
N ASP A 38 -12.40 8.49 -2.70
CA ASP A 38 -12.42 9.83 -2.13
C ASP A 38 -11.15 10.14 -1.34
N MET A 39 -10.63 9.17 -0.59
CA MET A 39 -9.31 9.30 0.08
C MET A 39 -8.17 9.52 -0.92
N LEU A 40 -8.16 8.79 -2.05
CA LEU A 40 -7.15 8.97 -3.09
C LEU A 40 -7.24 10.37 -3.73
N LYS A 41 -8.46 10.88 -3.98
CA LYS A 41 -8.66 12.25 -4.47
C LYS A 41 -8.11 13.29 -3.50
N GLU A 42 -8.39 13.15 -2.20
CA GLU A 42 -7.85 14.04 -1.16
C GLU A 42 -6.32 13.99 -1.10
N LEU A 43 -5.72 12.83 -1.36
CA LEU A 43 -4.29 12.65 -1.47
C LEU A 43 -3.71 13.14 -2.81
N GLY A 44 -4.50 13.65 -3.74
CA GLY A 44 -4.02 14.11 -5.05
C GLY A 44 -3.71 12.98 -6.04
N ASN A 45 -4.39 11.84 -5.92
CA ASN A 45 -4.29 10.65 -6.78
C ASN A 45 -2.85 10.11 -6.93
N PRO A 46 -2.17 9.76 -5.82
CA PRO A 46 -0.80 9.24 -5.85
C PRO A 46 -0.67 7.92 -6.63
N ASP A 47 -1.73 7.13 -6.69
CA ASP A 47 -1.84 5.87 -7.44
C ASP A 47 -1.65 6.04 -8.95
N LEU A 48 -1.92 7.25 -9.48
CA LEU A 48 -1.71 7.58 -10.90
C LEU A 48 -0.26 8.03 -11.21
N CYS A 49 0.59 8.21 -10.19
CA CYS A 49 1.96 8.70 -10.35
C CYS A 49 2.96 7.61 -10.77
N PHE A 50 2.55 6.35 -10.82
CA PHE A 50 3.39 5.21 -11.18
C PHE A 50 2.62 4.15 -11.97
N LYS A 51 3.34 3.28 -12.69
CA LYS A 51 2.75 2.13 -13.35
C LYS A 51 2.56 0.99 -12.34
N SER A 52 1.42 0.32 -12.42
CA SER A 52 1.04 -0.73 -11.47
C SER A 52 0.83 -2.08 -12.18
N VAL A 53 1.23 -3.16 -11.51
CA VAL A 53 0.89 -4.54 -11.90
C VAL A 53 0.02 -5.12 -10.79
N GLN A 54 -1.25 -5.38 -11.10
CA GLN A 54 -2.20 -5.93 -10.14
C GLN A 54 -2.24 -7.46 -10.23
N ILE A 55 -2.03 -8.14 -9.10
CA ILE A 55 -1.98 -9.61 -9.04
C ILE A 55 -3.11 -10.10 -8.12
N ALA A 56 -4.10 -10.77 -8.73
CA ALA A 56 -5.24 -11.38 -8.05
C ALA A 56 -5.25 -12.90 -8.25
N GLY A 57 -5.99 -13.62 -7.39
CA GLY A 57 -6.15 -15.08 -7.47
C GLY A 57 -6.23 -15.74 -6.10
N THR A 58 -6.57 -17.03 -6.05
CA THR A 58 -6.71 -17.76 -4.79
C THR A 58 -5.34 -18.05 -4.16
N ASN A 59 -4.40 -18.59 -4.95
CA ASN A 59 -3.08 -19.02 -4.51
C ASN A 59 -1.96 -18.34 -5.31
N GLY A 60 -0.75 -18.33 -4.76
CA GLY A 60 0.45 -17.88 -5.48
C GLY A 60 0.68 -16.36 -5.56
N LYS A 61 -0.30 -15.52 -5.23
CA LYS A 61 -0.21 -14.04 -5.31
C LYS A 61 1.08 -13.46 -4.72
N THR A 62 1.43 -13.85 -3.49
CA THR A 62 2.62 -13.35 -2.80
C THR A 62 3.91 -13.78 -3.50
N SER A 63 3.99 -15.04 -3.94
CA SER A 63 5.15 -15.54 -4.68
C SER A 63 5.29 -14.84 -6.03
N THR A 64 4.19 -14.76 -6.79
CA THR A 64 4.18 -14.09 -8.11
C THR A 64 4.54 -12.62 -7.98
N SER A 65 3.96 -11.88 -7.04
CA SER A 65 4.28 -10.46 -6.83
C SER A 65 5.73 -10.23 -6.41
N ARG A 66 6.30 -11.09 -5.55
CA ARG A 66 7.72 -11.06 -5.19
C ARG A 66 8.63 -11.32 -6.39
N TYR A 67 8.32 -12.32 -7.21
CA TYR A 67 9.10 -12.61 -8.42
C TYR A 67 9.01 -11.49 -9.44
N THR A 68 7.81 -10.96 -9.69
CA THR A 68 7.62 -9.79 -10.58
C THR A 68 8.43 -8.60 -10.09
N ALA A 69 8.37 -8.26 -8.80
CA ALA A 69 9.13 -7.14 -8.26
C ALA A 69 10.65 -7.35 -8.36
N ALA A 70 11.14 -8.57 -8.11
CA ALA A 70 12.55 -8.91 -8.25
C ALA A 70 13.04 -8.81 -9.70
N LEU A 71 12.26 -9.29 -10.66
CA LEU A 71 12.58 -9.20 -12.09
C LEU A 71 12.62 -7.74 -12.56
N LEU A 72 11.58 -6.94 -12.26
CA LEU A 72 11.54 -5.53 -12.63
C LEU A 72 12.71 -4.74 -12.02
N LYS A 73 13.06 -5.03 -10.77
CA LYS A 73 14.24 -4.45 -10.12
C LYS A 73 15.54 -4.90 -10.81
N GLY A 74 15.65 -6.17 -11.20
CA GLY A 74 16.78 -6.72 -11.95
C GLY A 74 17.01 -6.02 -13.30
N GLU A 75 15.93 -5.61 -13.96
CA GLU A 75 15.95 -4.79 -15.18
C GLU A 75 16.22 -3.29 -14.93
N GLY A 76 16.61 -2.92 -13.71
CA GLY A 76 17.00 -1.54 -13.36
C GLY A 76 15.83 -0.59 -13.06
N LEU A 77 14.60 -1.09 -12.91
CA LEU A 77 13.44 -0.25 -12.57
C LEU A 77 13.36 0.01 -11.06
N LYS A 78 13.04 1.26 -10.69
CA LYS A 78 12.66 1.60 -9.32
C LYS A 78 11.31 0.95 -8.99
N THR A 79 11.37 -0.12 -8.20
CA THR A 79 10.23 -1.01 -7.96
C THR A 79 9.81 -0.95 -6.49
N ALA A 80 8.50 -0.87 -6.25
CA ALA A 80 7.87 -1.06 -4.95
C ALA A 80 7.01 -2.33 -4.98
N LEU A 81 6.78 -2.93 -3.81
CA LEU A 81 5.99 -4.15 -3.66
C LEU A 81 5.04 -3.95 -2.49
N TYR A 82 3.75 -4.21 -2.72
CA TYR A 82 2.74 -4.29 -1.66
C TYR A 82 2.20 -5.72 -1.58
N THR A 83 2.26 -6.34 -0.39
CA THR A 83 1.75 -7.71 -0.16
C THR A 83 0.98 -7.84 1.14
N SER A 84 0.08 -8.82 1.21
CA SER A 84 -0.67 -9.13 2.44
C SER A 84 -1.08 -10.61 2.50
N PRO A 85 -1.24 -11.19 3.70
CA PRO A 85 -0.84 -10.62 4.99
C PRO A 85 0.70 -10.65 5.19
N GLU A 86 1.17 -9.89 6.17
CA GLU A 86 2.51 -9.95 6.73
C GLU A 86 2.73 -11.26 7.52
N LEU A 87 3.99 -11.70 7.66
CA LEU A 87 4.32 -12.90 8.45
C LEU A 87 4.93 -12.58 9.82
N ILE A 88 5.89 -11.65 9.89
CA ILE A 88 6.65 -11.32 11.11
C ILE A 88 6.43 -9.86 11.51
N SER A 89 6.50 -8.94 10.56
CA SER A 89 6.42 -7.50 10.81
C SER A 89 5.47 -6.80 9.84
N TYR A 90 4.76 -5.77 10.35
CA TYR A 90 3.92 -4.91 9.53
C TYR A 90 4.71 -4.23 8.39
N THR A 91 6.02 -4.01 8.57
CA THR A 91 6.92 -3.43 7.55
C THR A 91 7.17 -4.35 6.34
N GLU A 92 6.64 -5.57 6.33
CA GLU A 92 6.65 -6.44 5.15
C GLU A 92 5.57 -6.07 4.12
N ARG A 93 4.62 -5.21 4.50
CA ARG A 93 3.54 -4.75 3.63
C ARG A 93 4.00 -3.67 2.66
#